data_AF-A0AAI9EE60-F1
#
_entry.id   AF-A0AAI9EE60-F1
#
_cell.length_a   1.000
_cell.length_b   1.000
_cell.length_c   1.000
_cell.angle_alpha   90.00
_cell.angle_beta   90.00
_cell.angle_gamma   90.00
#
_symmetry.space_group_name_H-M   'P 1'
#
loop_
_entity.id
_entity.type
_entity.pdbx_description
1 polymer ?
#
loop_
_entity_poly.entity_id
_entity_poly.type
_entity_poly.pdbx_seq_one_letter_code
_entity_poly.pdbx_strand_id
1 'polypeptide(L)'
;MDAQTTADEEPEVEATSLSLPSRQRRRSSASITKTSNKRQQRREKKKKHVAVEKIAEAASAIPQPMRPFPLLVCSIGNPGAQYANTLHSAGHTVLNRLAERLGYPGFRKEKSWGNGLLSTNGSAAPAWTLWQSTSYMNESGKGVVSAYQRFLQQQSQDGGRMVVVYDELESPLGKVTLRDGSGSPRGHNGLKSIKAHIGGRPFWRIGVGIGRPVSRESDDVARYVLKKMDANDKRAIEGSVDEILGKLKGLAEG
;
A
#
# COMPACT_ATOMS: atom_id res chain seq x y z
N MET A 1 -15.92 -8.84 109.38
CA MET A 1 -15.13 -7.60 109.44
C MET A 1 -13.94 -7.76 108.49
N ASP A 2 -13.54 -6.65 107.94
CA ASP A 2 -12.76 -6.38 106.72
C ASP A 2 -11.24 -6.64 106.91
N ALA A 3 -10.35 -6.74 105.90
CA ALA A 3 -10.44 -6.82 104.43
C ALA A 3 -9.12 -7.42 103.84
N GLN A 4 -8.99 -7.49 102.50
CA GLN A 4 -7.86 -8.11 101.77
C GLN A 4 -6.64 -7.19 101.49
N THR A 5 -5.50 -7.79 101.13
CA THR A 5 -4.42 -7.33 100.18
C THR A 5 -3.34 -8.44 100.15
N THR A 6 -3.29 -9.39 99.19
CA THR A 6 -2.60 -9.36 97.87
C THR A 6 -1.12 -8.97 97.94
N ALA A 7 -0.14 -9.88 97.75
CA ALA A 7 0.45 -10.31 96.44
C ALA A 7 1.82 -9.64 96.19
N ASP A 8 2.85 -10.16 95.49
CA ASP A 8 3.32 -11.50 95.01
C ASP A 8 4.85 -11.30 94.66
N GLU A 9 5.74 -12.19 94.18
CA GLU A 9 5.70 -13.54 93.57
C GLU A 9 7.09 -14.28 93.76
N GLU A 10 7.26 -15.43 93.09
CA GLU A 10 8.41 -16.34 92.81
C GLU A 10 9.74 -15.70 92.24
N PRO A 11 10.92 -16.40 92.08
CA PRO A 11 11.04 -17.81 91.65
C PRO A 11 12.17 -18.74 92.18
N GLU A 12 11.88 -20.05 92.20
CA GLU A 12 12.86 -21.16 92.22
C GLU A 12 13.39 -21.58 90.82
N VAL A 13 14.61 -22.17 90.77
CA VAL A 13 14.96 -23.29 89.84
C VAL A 13 16.23 -24.05 90.28
N GLU A 14 16.04 -25.31 90.68
CA GLU A 14 17.05 -26.39 90.61
C GLU A 14 17.19 -26.94 89.16
N ALA A 15 18.17 -27.76 88.76
CA ALA A 15 19.57 -28.01 89.17
C ALA A 15 20.22 -29.01 88.17
N THR A 16 21.49 -29.38 88.42
CA THR A 16 22.15 -30.62 87.93
C THR A 16 22.65 -30.62 86.46
N SER A 17 23.56 -31.55 86.13
CA SER A 17 24.58 -31.41 85.08
C SER A 17 25.02 -32.73 84.39
N LEU A 18 26.04 -32.64 83.52
CA LEU A 18 26.91 -33.69 82.95
C LEU A 18 26.53 -34.41 81.62
N SER A 19 27.03 -33.81 80.53
CA SER A 19 27.90 -34.42 79.48
C SER A 19 27.51 -35.68 78.69
N LEU A 20 27.78 -35.65 77.36
CA LEU A 20 28.44 -36.68 76.53
C LEU A 20 28.85 -36.03 75.16
N PRO A 21 29.65 -36.66 74.26
CA PRO A 21 30.73 -35.94 73.57
C PRO A 21 30.45 -35.35 72.17
N SER A 22 31.43 -34.53 71.76
CA SER A 22 31.60 -33.84 70.48
C SER A 22 31.22 -34.62 69.21
N ARG A 23 30.42 -34.00 68.33
CA ARG A 23 30.25 -34.42 66.93
C ARG A 23 30.39 -33.22 65.97
N GLN A 24 31.60 -33.00 65.48
CA GLN A 24 32.00 -31.77 64.77
C GLN A 24 31.37 -31.65 63.36
N ARG A 25 30.16 -31.09 63.29
CA ARG A 25 29.38 -31.00 62.05
C ARG A 25 29.78 -29.77 61.21
N ARG A 26 30.81 -29.91 60.36
CA ARG A 26 31.17 -28.92 59.32
C ARG A 26 29.97 -28.63 58.40
N ARG A 27 29.24 -27.54 58.65
CA ARG A 27 28.25 -26.98 57.71
C ARG A 27 28.95 -26.09 56.68
N SER A 28 28.93 -26.51 55.42
CA SER A 28 29.57 -25.81 54.30
C SER A 28 28.80 -24.55 53.88
N SER A 29 29.40 -23.37 54.06
CA SER A 29 28.84 -22.06 53.68
C SER A 29 28.71 -21.82 52.15
N ALA A 30 29.18 -22.76 51.33
CA ALA A 30 29.30 -22.61 49.87
C ALA A 30 27.99 -22.69 49.04
N SER A 31 26.83 -22.95 49.66
CA SER A 31 25.56 -23.15 48.94
C SER A 31 24.77 -21.85 48.68
N ILE A 32 24.88 -20.87 49.60
CA ILE A 32 24.03 -19.67 49.59
C ILE A 32 24.49 -18.67 48.49
N THR A 33 25.80 -18.49 48.33
CA THR A 33 26.39 -17.51 47.38
C THR A 33 26.13 -17.86 45.91
N LYS A 34 26.28 -19.13 45.51
CA LYS A 34 26.03 -19.59 44.13
C LYS A 34 24.59 -19.34 43.68
N THR A 35 23.63 -19.52 44.59
CA THR A 35 22.20 -19.33 44.31
C THR A 35 21.83 -17.86 44.13
N SER A 36 22.43 -16.97 44.93
CA SER A 36 22.25 -15.51 44.81
C SER A 36 22.74 -15.00 43.44
N ASN A 37 23.97 -15.36 43.04
CA ASN A 37 24.59 -14.87 41.82
C ASN A 37 23.79 -15.28 40.56
N LYS A 38 23.26 -16.51 40.52
CA LYS A 38 22.39 -17.01 39.43
C LYS A 38 21.02 -16.30 39.36
N ARG A 39 20.50 -15.80 40.50
CA ARG A 39 19.29 -14.95 40.52
C ARG A 39 19.59 -13.52 40.04
N GLN A 40 20.73 -12.96 40.39
CA GLN A 40 21.16 -11.64 39.95
C GLN A 40 21.36 -11.57 38.42
N GLN A 41 22.13 -12.51 37.85
CA GLN A 41 22.33 -12.60 36.39
C GLN A 41 21.01 -12.77 35.61
N ARG A 42 20.03 -13.50 36.17
CA ARG A 42 18.68 -13.62 35.58
C ARG A 42 17.90 -12.29 35.63
N ARG A 43 18.01 -11.52 36.73
CA ARG A 43 17.41 -10.17 36.82
C ARG A 43 18.04 -9.19 35.83
N GLU A 44 19.36 -9.22 35.67
CA GLU A 44 20.08 -8.37 34.71
C GLU A 44 19.74 -8.74 33.25
N LYS A 45 19.71 -10.03 32.89
CA LYS A 45 19.24 -10.45 31.55
C LYS A 45 17.79 -10.05 31.30
N LYS A 46 16.87 -10.16 32.28
CA LYS A 46 15.49 -9.68 32.11
C LYS A 46 15.40 -8.16 31.99
N LYS A 47 16.18 -7.39 32.77
CA LYS A 47 16.27 -5.93 32.60
C LYS A 47 16.77 -5.54 31.21
N LYS A 48 17.79 -6.22 30.67
CA LYS A 48 18.28 -5.98 29.30
C LYS A 48 17.24 -6.34 28.24
N HIS A 49 16.51 -7.44 28.39
CA HIS A 49 15.43 -7.81 27.46
C HIS A 49 14.33 -6.74 27.45
N VAL A 50 13.81 -6.34 28.61
CA VAL A 50 12.78 -5.30 28.74
C VAL A 50 13.25 -3.93 28.25
N ALA A 51 14.55 -3.62 28.37
CA ALA A 51 15.12 -2.40 27.79
C ALA A 51 15.15 -2.46 26.25
N VAL A 52 15.52 -3.61 25.65
CA VAL A 52 15.50 -3.81 24.19
C VAL A 52 14.08 -3.80 23.65
N GLU A 53 13.13 -4.47 24.33
CA GLU A 53 11.70 -4.44 24.00
C GLU A 53 11.18 -3.00 24.02
N LYS A 54 11.46 -2.22 25.09
CA LYS A 54 11.05 -0.81 25.16
C LYS A 54 11.70 0.10 24.13
N ILE A 55 12.94 -0.20 23.70
CA ILE A 55 13.60 0.55 22.63
C ILE A 55 12.96 0.22 21.27
N ALA A 56 12.59 -1.04 21.02
CA ALA A 56 11.86 -1.43 19.82
C ALA A 56 10.43 -0.85 19.79
N GLU A 57 9.74 -0.86 20.93
CA GLU A 57 8.40 -0.27 21.11
C GLU A 57 8.45 1.27 20.90
N ALA A 58 9.44 1.95 21.47
CA ALA A 58 9.67 3.38 21.24
C ALA A 58 10.08 3.71 19.78
N ALA A 59 10.86 2.84 19.12
CA ALA A 59 11.19 2.99 17.70
C ALA A 59 9.96 2.76 16.80
N SER A 60 9.03 1.90 17.19
CA SER A 60 7.73 1.72 16.53
C SER A 60 6.75 2.87 16.77
N ALA A 61 7.00 3.72 17.79
CA ALA A 61 6.20 4.92 18.08
C ALA A 61 6.66 6.16 17.27
N ILE A 62 7.77 6.07 16.54
CA ILE A 62 8.14 7.09 15.55
C ILE A 62 7.25 6.86 14.32
N PRO A 63 6.40 7.83 13.90
CA PRO A 63 5.65 7.71 12.67
C PRO A 63 6.64 7.63 11.50
N GLN A 64 6.70 6.46 10.85
CA GLN A 64 7.49 6.29 9.64
C GLN A 64 6.99 7.30 8.60
N PRO A 65 7.89 8.00 7.88
CA PRO A 65 7.46 8.93 6.84
C PRO A 65 6.64 8.15 5.81
N MET A 66 5.38 8.53 5.62
CA MET A 66 4.45 7.79 4.76
C MET A 66 5.05 7.68 3.36
N ARG A 67 5.42 6.45 2.98
CA ARG A 67 5.93 6.18 1.64
C ARG A 67 4.76 6.36 0.66
N PRO A 68 4.91 7.15 -0.42
CA PRO A 68 3.83 7.31 -1.39
C PRO A 68 3.37 5.95 -1.92
N PHE A 69 2.06 5.74 -1.92
CA PHE A 69 1.44 4.49 -2.39
C PHE A 69 1.94 4.17 -3.81
N PRO A 70 2.43 2.93 -4.06
CA PRO A 70 2.79 2.52 -5.40
C PRO A 70 1.52 2.54 -6.26
N LEU A 71 1.67 3.02 -7.51
CA LEU A 71 0.56 3.15 -8.44
C LEU A 71 0.70 2.15 -9.60
N LEU A 72 -0.41 1.51 -9.94
CA LEU A 72 -0.62 0.91 -11.26
C LEU A 72 -1.42 1.90 -12.12
N VAL A 73 -0.76 2.53 -13.08
CA VAL A 73 -1.38 3.45 -14.03
C VAL A 73 -1.70 2.70 -15.32
N CYS A 74 -2.89 2.12 -15.36
CA CYS A 74 -3.44 1.48 -16.55
C CYS A 74 -3.96 2.54 -17.52
N SER A 75 -3.79 2.32 -18.82
CA SER A 75 -4.53 3.04 -19.86
C SER A 75 -5.31 2.08 -20.74
N ILE A 76 -6.43 2.56 -21.28
CA ILE A 76 -7.32 1.81 -22.16
C ILE A 76 -7.47 2.51 -23.51
N GLY A 77 -7.76 1.71 -24.53
CA GLY A 77 -7.77 2.07 -25.95
C GLY A 77 -7.86 0.80 -26.80
N ASN A 78 -8.19 0.94 -28.09
CA ASN A 78 -8.34 -0.22 -28.98
C ASN A 78 -6.97 -0.66 -29.57
N PRO A 79 -6.76 -1.98 -29.81
CA PRO A 79 -5.47 -2.52 -30.22
C PRO A 79 -5.27 -2.53 -31.75
N GLY A 80 -4.05 -2.21 -32.19
CA GLY A 80 -3.61 -2.31 -33.60
C GLY A 80 -3.65 -1.00 -34.39
N ALA A 81 -2.96 -0.98 -35.54
CA ALA A 81 -2.65 0.24 -36.29
C ALA A 81 -3.89 1.07 -36.72
N GLN A 82 -5.01 0.40 -37.02
CA GLN A 82 -6.28 1.09 -37.35
C GLN A 82 -6.80 1.97 -36.20
N TYR A 83 -6.51 1.63 -34.94
CA TYR A 83 -6.91 2.40 -33.74
C TYR A 83 -5.76 3.18 -33.06
N ALA A 84 -4.53 3.04 -33.55
CA ALA A 84 -3.42 3.89 -33.11
C ALA A 84 -3.74 5.37 -33.39
N ASN A 85 -3.54 6.23 -32.39
CA ASN A 85 -3.86 7.66 -32.45
C ASN A 85 -5.34 7.99 -32.81
N THR A 86 -6.32 7.16 -32.44
CA THR A 86 -7.74 7.60 -32.42
C THR A 86 -8.08 8.31 -31.11
N LEU A 87 -9.13 9.14 -31.07
CA LEU A 87 -9.57 9.79 -29.83
C LEU A 87 -9.89 8.77 -28.71
N HIS A 88 -10.48 7.61 -29.04
CA HIS A 88 -10.69 6.47 -28.14
C HIS A 88 -9.40 5.76 -27.69
N SER A 89 -8.24 6.26 -28.11
CA SER A 89 -6.89 5.83 -27.71
C SER A 89 -6.10 6.99 -27.08
N ALA A 90 -6.78 8.06 -26.63
CA ALA A 90 -6.17 9.16 -25.87
C ALA A 90 -5.49 8.67 -24.59
N GLY A 91 -6.07 7.68 -23.90
CA GLY A 91 -5.46 7.03 -22.74
C GLY A 91 -4.09 6.43 -23.06
N HIS A 92 -3.97 5.67 -24.17
CA HIS A 92 -2.68 5.10 -24.60
C HIS A 92 -1.69 6.20 -25.02
N THR A 93 -2.17 7.20 -25.75
CA THR A 93 -1.35 8.32 -26.28
C THR A 93 -0.73 9.14 -25.14
N VAL A 94 -1.53 9.50 -24.13
CA VAL A 94 -1.05 10.25 -22.98
C VAL A 94 -0.14 9.41 -22.07
N LEU A 95 -0.36 8.08 -21.98
CA LEU A 95 0.50 7.20 -21.18
C LEU A 95 1.87 6.98 -21.83
N ASN A 96 1.94 6.97 -23.17
CA ASN A 96 3.22 7.03 -23.90
C ASN A 96 3.99 8.30 -23.53
N ARG A 97 3.33 9.46 -23.62
CA ARG A 97 3.95 10.75 -23.30
C ARG A 97 4.31 10.88 -21.82
N LEU A 98 3.54 10.26 -20.90
CA LEU A 98 3.90 10.15 -19.48
C LEU A 98 5.14 9.28 -19.26
N ALA A 99 5.28 8.16 -19.99
CA ALA A 99 6.47 7.31 -19.93
C ALA A 99 7.73 8.09 -20.36
N GLU A 100 7.67 8.78 -21.50
CA GLU A 100 8.74 9.69 -21.96
C GLU A 100 9.07 10.76 -20.91
N ARG A 101 8.05 11.41 -20.33
CA ARG A 101 8.16 12.47 -19.33
C ARG A 101 8.83 12.03 -18.02
N LEU A 102 8.74 10.74 -17.70
CA LEU A 102 9.33 10.08 -16.53
C LEU A 102 10.68 9.39 -16.85
N GLY A 103 11.15 9.40 -18.10
CA GLY A 103 12.36 8.69 -18.52
C GLY A 103 12.22 7.16 -18.52
N TYR A 104 10.99 6.65 -18.62
CA TYR A 104 10.70 5.22 -18.63
C TYR A 104 11.03 4.57 -20.00
N PRO A 105 11.36 3.27 -20.03
CA PRO A 105 11.58 2.55 -21.28
C PRO A 105 10.30 2.41 -22.11
N GLY A 106 10.45 2.20 -23.42
CA GLY A 106 9.32 1.88 -24.30
C GLY A 106 8.56 0.62 -23.86
N PHE A 107 7.23 0.64 -23.97
CA PHE A 107 6.33 -0.42 -23.50
C PHE A 107 6.64 -1.78 -24.12
N ARG A 108 6.70 -2.84 -23.30
CA ARG A 108 6.99 -4.23 -23.72
C ARG A 108 5.82 -5.15 -23.37
N LYS A 109 5.47 -6.08 -24.27
CA LYS A 109 4.38 -7.03 -24.02
C LYS A 109 4.73 -8.00 -22.91
N GLU A 110 3.88 -8.09 -21.89
CA GLU A 110 4.09 -8.92 -20.72
C GLU A 110 2.88 -9.83 -20.47
N LYS A 111 3.07 -11.14 -20.65
CA LYS A 111 1.98 -12.12 -20.61
C LYS A 111 1.34 -12.26 -19.22
N SER A 112 2.14 -12.19 -18.15
CA SER A 112 1.67 -12.36 -16.77
C SER A 112 0.85 -11.17 -16.23
N TRP A 113 0.79 -10.07 -16.99
CA TRP A 113 0.02 -8.86 -16.68
C TRP A 113 -1.16 -8.70 -17.65
N GLY A 114 -2.04 -9.71 -17.70
CA GLY A 114 -3.24 -9.68 -18.55
C GLY A 114 -2.96 -9.57 -20.05
N ASN A 115 -1.81 -10.06 -20.52
CA ASN A 115 -1.26 -9.88 -21.89
C ASN A 115 -0.95 -8.43 -22.34
N GLY A 116 -1.10 -7.44 -21.46
CA GLY A 116 -0.91 -6.03 -21.80
C GLY A 116 0.55 -5.64 -22.09
N LEU A 117 0.77 -4.35 -22.36
CA LEU A 117 2.11 -3.79 -22.49
C LEU A 117 2.51 -3.09 -21.19
N LEU A 118 3.70 -3.36 -20.69
CA LEU A 118 4.23 -2.86 -19.41
C LEU A 118 5.37 -1.87 -19.65
N SER A 119 5.44 -0.81 -18.84
CA SER A 119 6.64 0.01 -18.69
C SER A 119 6.86 0.39 -17.22
N THR A 120 8.11 0.28 -16.77
CA THR A 120 8.54 0.57 -15.39
C THR A 120 10.03 0.91 -15.39
N ASN A 121 10.45 1.77 -14.46
CA ASN A 121 11.86 2.10 -14.19
C ASN A 121 12.38 1.40 -12.91
N GLY A 122 11.76 0.28 -12.52
CA GLY A 122 12.16 -0.51 -11.36
C GLY A 122 12.05 0.27 -10.05
N SER A 123 13.17 0.45 -9.37
CA SER A 123 13.25 1.09 -8.04
C SER A 123 13.43 2.62 -8.09
N ALA A 124 13.50 3.25 -9.27
CA ALA A 124 13.59 4.70 -9.38
C ALA A 124 12.28 5.36 -8.94
N ALA A 125 12.35 6.35 -8.04
CA ALA A 125 11.18 7.09 -7.57
C ALA A 125 10.73 8.15 -8.61
N PRO A 126 9.42 8.31 -8.88
CA PRO A 126 8.30 7.56 -8.31
C PRO A 126 8.20 6.15 -8.93
N ALA A 127 8.13 5.12 -8.08
CA ALA A 127 8.06 3.72 -8.50
C ALA A 127 6.63 3.34 -8.96
N TRP A 128 6.19 3.93 -10.06
CA TRP A 128 4.90 3.62 -10.68
C TRP A 128 5.05 2.56 -11.77
N THR A 129 4.02 1.74 -11.93
CA THR A 129 3.93 0.78 -13.05
C THR A 129 2.96 1.33 -14.09
N LEU A 130 3.43 1.53 -15.31
CA LEU A 130 2.59 1.96 -16.44
C LEU A 130 2.14 0.71 -17.22
N TRP A 131 0.86 0.64 -17.58
CA TRP A 131 0.28 -0.52 -18.29
C TRP A 131 -0.68 -0.10 -19.39
N GLN A 132 -0.65 -0.76 -20.55
CA GLN A 132 -1.56 -0.51 -21.69
C GLN A 132 -2.37 -1.74 -22.05
N SER A 133 -3.66 -1.52 -22.35
CA SER A 133 -4.54 -2.59 -22.83
C SER A 133 -4.14 -3.05 -24.23
N THR A 134 -4.17 -4.36 -24.44
CA THR A 134 -4.02 -4.99 -25.76
C THR A 134 -5.29 -5.70 -26.23
N SER A 135 -6.42 -5.48 -25.57
CA SER A 135 -7.73 -6.00 -25.94
C SER A 135 -8.66 -4.87 -26.37
N TYR A 136 -9.74 -5.20 -27.07
CA TYR A 136 -10.75 -4.21 -27.46
C TYR A 136 -11.33 -3.48 -26.25
N MET A 137 -11.82 -2.26 -26.46
CA MET A 137 -12.26 -1.39 -25.36
C MET A 137 -13.35 -2.04 -24.50
N ASN A 138 -14.32 -2.71 -25.12
CA ASN A 138 -15.37 -3.48 -24.42
C ASN A 138 -14.85 -4.69 -23.61
N GLU A 139 -13.62 -5.16 -23.85
CA GLU A 139 -13.01 -6.33 -23.20
C GLU A 139 -11.87 -5.97 -22.22
N SER A 140 -11.48 -4.69 -22.16
CA SER A 140 -10.33 -4.20 -21.39
C SER A 140 -10.41 -4.51 -19.89
N GLY A 141 -11.60 -4.76 -19.33
CA GLY A 141 -11.76 -5.14 -17.92
C GLY A 141 -10.99 -6.40 -17.51
N LYS A 142 -10.92 -7.42 -18.37
CA LYS A 142 -10.19 -8.67 -18.07
C LYS A 142 -8.68 -8.45 -17.94
N GLY A 143 -8.11 -7.67 -18.88
CA GLY A 143 -6.68 -7.32 -18.87
C GLY A 143 -6.31 -6.45 -17.66
N VAL A 144 -7.06 -5.37 -17.44
CA VAL A 144 -6.84 -4.43 -16.33
C VAL A 144 -6.90 -5.13 -14.96
N VAL A 145 -7.87 -6.03 -14.75
CA VAL A 145 -8.02 -6.74 -13.47
C VAL A 145 -6.90 -7.77 -13.27
N SER A 146 -6.47 -8.47 -14.32
CA SER A 146 -5.31 -9.38 -14.25
C SER A 146 -4.01 -8.62 -13.95
N ALA A 147 -3.80 -7.47 -14.59
CA ALA A 147 -2.69 -6.56 -14.31
C ALA A 147 -2.70 -6.05 -12.85
N TYR A 148 -3.86 -5.66 -12.33
CA TYR A 148 -4.00 -5.20 -10.93
C TYR A 148 -3.77 -6.32 -9.91
N GLN A 149 -4.24 -7.54 -10.19
CA GLN A 149 -3.92 -8.71 -9.36
C GLN A 149 -2.41 -8.98 -9.36
N ARG A 150 -1.75 -8.92 -10.53
CA ARG A 150 -0.30 -9.14 -10.63
C ARG A 150 0.52 -8.04 -9.96
N PHE A 151 0.08 -6.79 -10.05
CA PHE A 151 0.67 -5.64 -9.34
C PHE A 151 0.60 -5.81 -7.83
N LEU A 152 -0.57 -6.15 -7.29
CA LEU A 152 -0.78 -6.34 -5.84
C LEU A 152 0.05 -7.52 -5.28
N GLN A 153 0.31 -8.57 -6.08
CA GLN A 153 1.24 -9.64 -5.70
C GLN A 153 2.71 -9.20 -5.61
N GLN A 154 3.08 -8.07 -6.19
CA GLN A 154 4.44 -7.52 -6.15
C GLN A 154 4.60 -6.41 -5.11
N GLN A 155 3.51 -5.83 -4.61
CA GLN A 155 3.59 -4.85 -3.53
C GLN A 155 3.74 -5.58 -2.18
N SER A 156 4.49 -4.97 -1.27
CA SER A 156 4.54 -5.40 0.13
C SER A 156 3.27 -4.98 0.87
N GLN A 157 3.18 -5.27 2.18
CA GLN A 157 1.97 -5.10 3.01
C GLN A 157 1.30 -3.71 2.93
N ASP A 158 2.06 -2.66 2.59
CA ASP A 158 1.60 -1.27 2.43
C ASP A 158 0.51 -1.08 1.35
N GLY A 159 0.32 -2.06 0.46
CA GLY A 159 -0.69 -2.05 -0.59
C GLY A 159 -0.32 -1.19 -1.79
N GLY A 160 -1.31 -0.83 -2.62
CA GLY A 160 -1.10 -0.01 -3.81
C GLY A 160 -2.40 0.34 -4.53
N ARG A 161 -2.41 1.44 -5.29
CA ARG A 161 -3.62 2.02 -5.88
C ARG A 161 -3.63 1.86 -7.40
N MET A 162 -4.74 1.38 -7.96
CA MET A 162 -4.93 1.38 -9.43
C MET A 162 -5.53 2.71 -9.89
N VAL A 163 -5.01 3.23 -11.01
CA VAL A 163 -5.51 4.40 -11.73
C VAL A 163 -5.75 4.03 -13.18
N VAL A 164 -6.93 4.34 -13.74
CA VAL A 164 -7.30 4.06 -15.13
C VAL A 164 -7.38 5.36 -15.94
N VAL A 165 -6.53 5.50 -16.96
CA VAL A 165 -6.50 6.64 -17.87
C VAL A 165 -7.31 6.33 -19.13
N TYR A 166 -8.28 7.19 -19.46
CA TYR A 166 -9.30 6.97 -20.50
C TYR A 166 -9.74 8.27 -21.18
N ASP A 167 -10.44 8.20 -22.30
CA ASP A 167 -11.05 9.37 -22.96
C ASP A 167 -12.39 9.79 -22.33
N GLU A 168 -12.47 11.03 -21.85
CA GLU A 168 -13.70 11.63 -21.30
C GLU A 168 -14.34 12.55 -22.35
N LEU A 169 -15.29 11.97 -23.09
CA LEU A 169 -16.11 12.65 -24.11
C LEU A 169 -16.78 13.94 -23.59
N GLU A 170 -17.14 13.99 -22.31
CA GLU A 170 -17.87 15.10 -21.71
C GLU A 170 -16.96 16.21 -21.14
N SER A 171 -15.65 16.18 -21.44
CA SER A 171 -14.68 17.22 -21.07
C SER A 171 -14.03 17.84 -22.30
N PRO A 172 -13.83 19.18 -22.33
CA PRO A 172 -13.10 19.86 -23.40
C PRO A 172 -11.73 19.23 -23.67
N LEU A 173 -11.31 19.26 -24.94
CA LEU A 173 -10.07 18.67 -25.43
C LEU A 173 -8.87 19.03 -24.52
N GLY A 174 -8.12 18.01 -24.08
CA GLY A 174 -6.95 18.15 -23.20
C GLY A 174 -7.24 18.35 -21.71
N LYS A 175 -8.48 18.67 -21.31
CA LYS A 175 -8.83 18.89 -19.89
C LYS A 175 -8.77 17.60 -19.09
N VAL A 176 -8.00 17.55 -18.02
CA VAL A 176 -7.92 16.37 -17.15
C VAL A 176 -9.01 16.40 -16.08
N THR A 177 -9.68 15.27 -15.88
CA THR A 177 -10.57 15.02 -14.73
C THR A 177 -10.04 13.86 -13.91
N LEU A 178 -10.14 13.94 -12.59
CA LEU A 178 -9.94 12.81 -11.67
C LEU A 178 -11.27 12.48 -11.01
N ARG A 179 -11.63 11.21 -10.99
CA ARG A 179 -12.87 10.70 -10.36
C ARG A 179 -12.61 9.36 -9.69
N ASP A 180 -13.46 9.01 -8.74
CA ASP A 180 -13.58 7.64 -8.24
C ASP A 180 -14.10 6.68 -9.34
N GLY A 181 -13.57 5.46 -9.35
CA GLY A 181 -13.88 4.41 -10.33
C GLY A 181 -15.24 3.72 -10.13
N SER A 182 -15.81 3.77 -8.92
CA SER A 182 -17.15 3.24 -8.62
C SER A 182 -18.28 4.03 -9.28
N GLY A 183 -18.05 5.30 -9.65
CA GLY A 183 -19.05 6.17 -10.26
C GLY A 183 -19.56 5.70 -11.62
N SER A 184 -20.47 6.46 -12.23
CA SER A 184 -21.04 6.11 -13.55
C SER A 184 -19.95 6.04 -14.65
N PRO A 185 -19.93 4.99 -15.50
CA PRO A 185 -19.09 4.90 -16.69
C PRO A 185 -19.36 5.97 -17.77
N ARG A 186 -20.42 6.80 -17.66
CA ARG A 186 -20.78 7.85 -18.64
C ARG A 186 -20.84 7.33 -20.10
N GLY A 187 -21.36 6.12 -20.28
CA GLY A 187 -21.45 5.45 -21.60
C GLY A 187 -20.17 4.77 -22.08
N HIS A 188 -18.99 5.10 -21.57
CA HIS A 188 -17.70 4.60 -22.03
C HIS A 188 -17.52 3.08 -21.82
N ASN A 189 -17.37 2.33 -22.91
CA ASN A 189 -17.39 0.86 -22.89
C ASN A 189 -16.25 0.21 -22.09
N GLY A 190 -15.05 0.80 -22.07
CA GLY A 190 -13.94 0.32 -21.25
C GLY A 190 -14.17 0.42 -19.75
N LEU A 191 -14.66 1.57 -19.26
CA LEU A 191 -15.09 1.71 -17.87
C LEU A 191 -16.27 0.78 -17.50
N LYS A 192 -17.23 0.52 -18.41
CA LYS A 192 -18.25 -0.53 -18.20
C LYS A 192 -17.57 -1.91 -18.00
N SER A 193 -16.64 -2.26 -18.90
CA SER A 193 -15.91 -3.52 -18.87
C SER A 193 -15.11 -3.70 -17.56
N ILE A 194 -14.36 -2.68 -17.15
CA ILE A 194 -13.60 -2.68 -15.88
C ILE A 194 -14.56 -2.82 -14.69
N LYS A 195 -15.62 -2.01 -14.62
CA LYS A 195 -16.58 -2.06 -13.51
C LYS A 195 -17.28 -3.44 -13.39
N ALA A 196 -17.49 -4.15 -14.50
CA ALA A 196 -18.04 -5.50 -14.49
C ALA A 196 -17.05 -6.58 -13.98
N HIS A 197 -15.74 -6.38 -14.12
CA HIS A 197 -14.71 -7.38 -13.75
C HIS A 197 -13.96 -7.06 -12.43
N ILE A 198 -13.95 -5.80 -11.97
CA ILE A 198 -13.11 -5.33 -10.85
C ILE A 198 -13.52 -5.88 -9.47
N GLY A 199 -14.69 -6.52 -9.36
CA GLY A 199 -15.14 -7.19 -8.13
C GLY A 199 -15.28 -6.25 -6.93
N GLY A 200 -15.71 -5.00 -7.17
CA GLY A 200 -15.89 -3.99 -6.13
C GLY A 200 -14.61 -3.37 -5.55
N ARG A 201 -13.41 -3.78 -6.00
CA ARG A 201 -12.15 -3.19 -5.53
C ARG A 201 -12.06 -1.70 -5.87
N PRO A 202 -11.57 -0.83 -4.97
CA PRO A 202 -11.40 0.58 -5.26
C PRO A 202 -10.33 0.80 -6.33
N PHE A 203 -10.60 1.78 -7.20
CA PHE A 203 -9.66 2.29 -8.20
C PHE A 203 -10.03 3.73 -8.56
N TRP A 204 -9.04 4.49 -9.00
CA TRP A 204 -9.22 5.85 -9.50
C TRP A 204 -9.30 5.86 -11.03
N ARG A 205 -9.90 6.90 -11.60
CA ARG A 205 -9.87 7.11 -13.05
C ARG A 205 -9.53 8.55 -13.42
N ILE A 206 -8.65 8.69 -14.39
CA ILE A 206 -8.21 9.96 -14.97
C ILE A 206 -8.79 10.05 -16.38
N GLY A 207 -9.78 10.93 -16.55
CA GLY A 207 -10.41 11.17 -17.85
C GLY A 207 -9.70 12.31 -18.57
N VAL A 208 -9.11 12.04 -19.73
CA VAL A 208 -8.54 13.04 -20.63
C VAL A 208 -9.65 13.51 -21.56
N GLY A 209 -9.96 14.81 -21.52
CA GLY A 209 -11.00 15.37 -22.37
C GLY A 209 -10.67 15.23 -23.86
N ILE A 210 -11.65 14.75 -24.64
CA ILE A 210 -11.59 14.66 -26.11
C ILE A 210 -12.66 15.51 -26.80
N GLY A 211 -13.49 16.22 -26.04
CA GLY A 211 -14.70 16.88 -26.55
C GLY A 211 -15.78 15.91 -27.01
N ARG A 212 -16.91 16.46 -27.45
CA ARG A 212 -18.11 15.73 -27.89
C ARG A 212 -18.54 16.25 -29.27
N PRO A 213 -19.03 15.39 -30.18
CA PRO A 213 -19.70 15.85 -31.40
C PRO A 213 -20.99 16.62 -31.06
N VAL A 214 -21.48 17.43 -32.00
CA VAL A 214 -22.75 18.16 -31.86
C VAL A 214 -23.93 17.19 -31.76
N SER A 215 -23.91 16.13 -32.58
CA SER A 215 -24.86 15.01 -32.48
C SER A 215 -24.67 14.25 -31.17
N ARG A 216 -25.78 13.80 -30.57
CA ARG A 216 -25.78 12.92 -29.40
C ARG A 216 -26.08 11.46 -29.75
N GLU A 217 -26.34 11.17 -31.02
CA GLU A 217 -26.66 9.83 -31.48
C GLU A 217 -25.48 8.87 -31.29
N SER A 218 -25.79 7.62 -30.94
CA SER A 218 -24.78 6.64 -30.52
C SER A 218 -23.77 6.35 -31.63
N ASP A 219 -24.23 6.29 -32.88
CA ASP A 219 -23.40 6.09 -34.07
C ASP A 219 -22.43 7.25 -34.33
N ASP A 220 -22.88 8.50 -34.17
CA ASP A 220 -22.02 9.67 -34.38
C ASP A 220 -20.99 9.81 -33.28
N VAL A 221 -21.35 9.48 -32.03
CA VAL A 221 -20.39 9.36 -30.93
C VAL A 221 -19.38 8.24 -31.20
N ALA A 222 -19.81 7.09 -31.72
CA ALA A 222 -18.91 5.99 -32.08
C ALA A 222 -17.95 6.37 -33.22
N ARG A 223 -18.45 7.02 -34.29
CA ARG A 223 -17.63 7.56 -35.39
C ARG A 223 -16.63 8.61 -34.86
N TYR A 224 -17.07 9.50 -33.98
CA TYR A 224 -16.24 10.56 -33.40
C TYR A 224 -15.07 9.99 -32.58
N VAL A 225 -15.31 9.08 -31.64
CA VAL A 225 -14.19 8.53 -30.84
C VAL A 225 -13.22 7.70 -31.68
N LEU A 226 -13.68 7.14 -32.81
CA LEU A 226 -12.83 6.44 -33.78
C LEU A 226 -12.13 7.36 -34.80
N LYS A 227 -12.39 8.68 -34.79
CA LYS A 227 -11.59 9.68 -35.53
C LYS A 227 -10.12 9.57 -35.14
N LYS A 228 -9.22 9.60 -36.14
CA LYS A 228 -7.79 9.86 -35.90
C LYS A 228 -7.60 11.26 -35.32
N MET A 229 -6.73 11.37 -34.33
CA MET A 229 -6.25 12.66 -33.82
C MET A 229 -5.56 13.45 -34.94
N ASP A 230 -5.90 14.73 -35.05
CA ASP A 230 -5.06 15.68 -35.79
C ASP A 230 -3.94 16.26 -34.89
N ALA A 231 -3.14 17.18 -35.44
CA ALA A 231 -2.02 17.79 -34.74
C ALA A 231 -2.44 18.70 -33.55
N ASN A 232 -3.69 19.17 -33.52
CA ASN A 232 -4.22 19.93 -32.39
C ASN A 232 -4.77 18.99 -31.31
N ASP A 233 -5.55 17.98 -31.68
CA ASP A 233 -5.99 16.90 -30.78
C ASP A 233 -4.80 16.31 -30.01
N LYS A 234 -3.77 15.89 -30.76
CA LYS A 234 -2.58 15.26 -30.19
C LYS A 234 -1.82 16.21 -29.26
N ARG A 235 -1.62 17.47 -29.66
CA ARG A 235 -0.92 18.48 -28.84
C ARG A 235 -1.63 18.74 -27.52
N ALA A 236 -2.95 18.85 -27.52
CA ALA A 236 -3.74 19.08 -26.31
C ALA A 236 -3.76 17.86 -25.38
N ILE A 237 -3.86 16.65 -25.94
CA ILE A 237 -3.80 15.39 -25.19
C ILE A 237 -2.42 15.19 -24.56
N GLU A 238 -1.33 15.36 -25.32
CA GLU A 238 0.05 15.23 -24.83
C GLU A 238 0.45 16.35 -23.86
N GLY A 239 -0.08 17.56 -24.04
CA GLY A 239 0.12 18.69 -23.12
C GLY A 239 -0.52 18.49 -21.74
N SER A 240 -1.50 17.59 -21.62
CA SER A 240 -2.17 17.29 -20.34
C SER A 240 -1.31 16.49 -19.35
N VAL A 241 -0.15 15.97 -19.78
CA VAL A 241 0.70 15.06 -19.00
C VAL A 241 1.20 15.66 -17.68
N ASP A 242 1.60 16.93 -17.62
CA ASP A 242 2.08 17.51 -16.35
C ASP A 242 0.92 17.70 -15.34
N GLU A 243 -0.32 17.92 -15.80
CA GLU A 243 -1.49 17.91 -14.90
C GLU A 243 -1.81 16.49 -14.42
N ILE A 244 -1.74 15.48 -15.30
CA ILE A 244 -1.89 14.06 -14.91
C ILE A 244 -0.81 13.66 -13.89
N LEU A 245 0.44 14.05 -14.13
CA LEU A 245 1.58 13.82 -13.22
C LEU A 245 1.32 14.42 -11.84
N GLY A 246 0.78 15.64 -11.77
CA GLY A 246 0.35 16.26 -10.51
C GLY A 246 -0.75 15.47 -9.79
N LYS A 247 -1.79 15.03 -10.52
CA LYS A 247 -2.88 14.21 -9.93
C LYS A 247 -2.39 12.84 -9.47
N LEU A 248 -1.47 12.20 -10.20
CA LEU A 248 -0.86 10.94 -9.81
C LEU A 248 0.01 11.09 -8.55
N LYS A 249 0.75 12.19 -8.38
CA LYS A 249 1.48 12.48 -7.14
C LYS A 249 0.55 12.57 -5.93
N GLY A 250 -0.50 13.39 -6.01
CA GLY A 250 -1.50 13.47 -4.93
C GLY A 250 -2.16 12.12 -4.62
N LEU A 251 -2.47 11.32 -5.65
CA LEU A 251 -2.97 9.95 -5.49
C LEU A 251 -1.96 8.98 -4.88
N ALA A 252 -0.66 9.25 -4.92
CA ALA A 252 0.36 8.47 -4.22
C ALA A 252 0.58 8.98 -2.79
N GLU A 253 0.51 10.30 -2.56
CA GLU A 253 0.89 10.93 -1.30
C GLU A 253 -0.17 10.79 -0.17
N GLY A 254 -1.47 10.77 -0.49
CA GLY A 254 -2.54 10.62 0.52
C GLY A 254 -3.95 10.70 -0.02
#